data_AF-A0A7Y4QTI8-F1
#
_entry.id   AF-A0A7Y4QTI8-F1
#
_cell.length_a   1.000
_cell.length_b   1.000
_cell.length_c   1.000
_cell.angle_alpha   90.00
_cell.angle_beta   90.00
_cell.angle_gamma   90.00
#
_symmetry.space_group_name_H-M   'P 1'
#
loop_
_entity.id
_entity.type
_entity.pdbx_description
1 polymer ?
#
loop_
_entity_poly.entity_id
_entity_poly.type
_entity_poly.pdbx_seq_one_letter_code
_entity_poly.pdbx_strand_id
1 'polypeptide(L)' 'MAKIPSIRTRGIIEYDTIIRREGKGLLCGVDEAGRGPIAGPVVGAAVIFSDDIYI' A
#
# COMPACT_ATOMS: atom_id res chain seq x y z
N MET A 1 5.58 16.37 -9.25
CA MET A 1 4.29 17.08 -9.06
C MET A 1 3.49 16.22 -8.10
N ALA A 2 3.37 16.62 -6.83
CA ALA A 2 2.77 15.77 -5.80
C ALA A 2 1.30 15.48 -6.16
N LYS A 3 0.97 14.21 -6.31
CA LYS A 3 -0.36 13.76 -6.73
C LYS A 3 -1.29 13.86 -5.50
N ILE A 4 -2.35 14.65 -5.60
CA ILE A 4 -3.28 14.83 -4.48
C ILE A 4 -4.16 13.57 -4.35
N PRO A 5 -4.28 12.97 -3.17
CA PRO A 5 -5.17 11.83 -2.92
C PRO A 5 -6.60 12.10 -3.36
N SER A 6 -7.21 11.12 -4.04
CA SER A 6 -8.64 11.18 -4.36
C SER A 6 -9.51 11.04 -3.10
N ILE A 7 -10.75 11.53 -3.14
CA ILE A 7 -11.72 11.35 -2.05
C ILE A 7 -11.88 9.87 -1.66
N ARG A 8 -11.76 8.94 -2.63
CA ARG A 8 -11.92 7.50 -2.39
C ARG A 8 -10.74 6.86 -1.66
N THR A 9 -9.53 7.38 -1.82
CA THR A 9 -8.32 6.82 -1.21
C THR A 9 -7.94 7.48 0.11
N ARG A 10 -8.72 8.49 0.54
CA ARG A 10 -8.42 9.33 1.72
C ARG A 10 -8.26 8.54 3.02
N GLY A 11 -9.17 7.59 3.29
CA GLY A 11 -9.12 6.78 4.52
C GLY A 11 -7.93 5.83 4.58
N ILE A 12 -7.53 5.26 3.44
CA ILE A 12 -6.36 4.36 3.35
C ILE A 12 -5.08 5.16 3.59
N ILE A 13 -4.97 6.33 2.97
CA ILE A 13 -3.78 7.20 3.10
C ILE A 13 -3.66 7.78 4.51
N GLU A 14 -4.78 8.05 5.19
CA GLU A 14 -4.76 8.55 6.56
C GLU A 14 -4.17 7.55 7.55
N TYR A 15 -4.51 6.27 7.42
CA TYR A 15 -3.92 5.19 8.23
C TYR A 15 -2.40 5.12 8.06
N ASP A 16 -1.94 5.05 6.80
CA ASP A 16 -0.51 5.00 6.48
C ASP A 16 0.23 6.24 6.97
N THR A 17 -0.39 7.41 6.85
CA THR A 17 0.18 8.69 7.31
C THR A 17 0.38 8.70 8.83
N ILE A 18 -0.57 8.17 9.61
CA ILE A 18 -0.44 8.07 11.06
C ILE A 18 0.75 7.19 11.42
N ILE A 19 0.86 6.01 10.82
CA ILE A 19 1.97 5.08 11.11
C ILE A 19 3.33 5.67 10.70
N ARG A 20 3.42 6.33 9.55
CA ARG A 20 4.66 7.02 9.11
C ARG A 20 5.07 8.12 10.09
N ARG A 21 4.11 8.89 10.61
CA ARG A 21 4.36 9.96 11.61
C ARG A 21 4.83 9.44 12.96
N GLU A 22 4.43 8.24 13.35
CA GLU A 22 4.92 7.58 14.56
C GLU A 22 6.39 7.16 14.46
N GLY A 23 7.03 7.32 13.30
CA GLY A 23 8.47 7.08 13.13
C GLY A 23 8.86 5.61 13.17
N LYS A 24 7.91 4.69 12.93
CA LYS A 24 8.07 3.24 13.11
C LYS A 24 8.94 2.54 12.04
N GLY A 25 9.71 3.29 11.25
CA GLY A 25 10.57 2.75 10.20
C GLY A 25 9.88 2.61 8.84
N LEU A 26 10.32 1.66 8.02
CA LEU A 26 9.80 1.46 6.66
C LEU A 26 8.39 0.85 6.70
N LEU A 27 7.44 1.48 6.00
CA LEU A 27 6.09 0.95 5.81
C LEU A 27 6.02 0.14 4.51
N CYS A 28 5.72 -1.16 4.64
CA CYS A 28 5.61 -2.08 3.51
C CYS A 28 4.16 -2.56 3.35
N GLY A 29 3.57 -2.33 2.18
CA GLY A 29 2.30 -2.91 1.79
C GLY A 29 2.51 -4.30 1.20
N VAL A 30 1.67 -5.26 1.56
CA VAL A 30 1.73 -6.64 1.08
C VAL A 30 0.35 -7.06 0.60
N ASP A 31 0.29 -7.72 -0.56
CA ASP A 31 -0.95 -8.30 -1.10
C ASP A 31 -0.62 -9.53 -1.95
N GLU A 32 -1.62 -10.38 -2.18
CA GLU A 32 -1.51 -11.59 -2.98
C GLU A 32 -2.52 -11.68 -4.12
N ALA A 33 -2.11 -12.35 -5.19
CA ALA A 33 -2.98 -12.73 -6.29
C ALA A 33 -2.93 -14.24 -6.50
N GLY A 34 -4.03 -14.81 -6.99
CA GLY A 34 -4.09 -16.24 -7.36
C GLY A 34 -4.75 -17.15 -6.33
N ARG A 35 -5.46 -16.64 -5.30
CA ARG A 35 -6.19 -17.50 -4.35
C ARG A 35 -7.45 -18.18 -4.92
N GLY A 36 -7.99 -17.65 -6.02
CA GLY A 36 -9.28 -18.04 -6.60
C GLY A 36 -9.23 -19.01 -7.80
N PRO A 37 -8.21 -18.99 -8.67
CA PRO A 37 -8.08 -19.97 -9.75
C PRO A 37 -8.02 -21.42 -9.25
N ILE A 38 -8.45 -22.36 -10.09
CA ILE A 38 -8.49 -23.81 -9.78
C ILE A 38 -7.08 -24.42 -9.74
N ALA A 39 -6.12 -23.80 -10.42
CA ALA A 39 -4.72 -24.21 -10.45
C ALA A 39 -3.81 -23.01 -10.71
N GLY A 40 -2.53 -23.18 -10.41
CA GLY A 40 -1.51 -22.13 -10.47
C GLY A 40 -1.10 -21.66 -9.07
N PRO A 41 0.03 -20.94 -8.95
CA PRO A 41 0.53 -20.48 -7.67
C PRO A 41 -0.29 -19.29 -7.15
N VAL A 42 -0.32 -19.15 -5.82
CA VAL A 42 -0.56 -17.85 -5.19
C VAL A 42 0.76 -17.09 -5.20
N VAL A 43 0.72 -15.83 -5.64
CA VAL A 43 1.90 -14.96 -5.70
C VAL A 43 1.65 -13.75 -4.83
N GLY A 44 2.54 -13.52 -3.86
CA GLY A 44 2.55 -12.32 -3.04
C GLY A 44 3.52 -11.27 -3.58
N ALA A 45 3.25 -10.01 -3.30
CA ALA A 45 4.15 -8.88 -3.54
C ALA A 45 4.28 -8.03 -2.27
N ALA A 46 5.44 -7.41 -2.11
CA ALA A 46 5.74 -6.51 -1.00
C ALA A 46 6.35 -5.22 -1.56
N VAL A 47 5.78 -4.07 -1.21
CA VAL A 47 6.17 -2.77 -1.77
C VAL A 47 6.34 -1.74 -0.67
N ILE A 48 7.49 -1.05 -0.69
CA ILE A 48 7.75 0.12 0.13
C ILE A 48 7.74 1.33 -0.80
N PHE A 49 6.79 2.24 -0.59
CA PHE A 49 6.73 3.50 -1.32
C PHE A 49 7.51 4.61 -0.62
N SER A 50 8.17 5.43 -1.43
CA SER A 50 8.64 6.77 -1.05
C SER A 50 7.45 7.64 -0.62
N ASP A 51 7.70 8.63 0.26
CA ASP A 51 6.65 9.44 0.90
C ASP A 51 5.80 10.28 -0.07
N ASP A 52 6.26 10.50 -1.29
CA ASP A 52 5.59 11.28 -2.33
C ASP A 52 4.82 10.43 -3.35
N ILE A 53 4.80 9.11 -3.18
CA ILE A 53 4.14 8.18 -4.10
C ILE A 53 2.82 7.67 -3.50
N TYR A 54 1.75 7.81 -4.29
CA TYR A 54 0.41 7.30 -3.99
C TYR A 54 -0.20 6.73 -5.28
N ILE A 55 -0.95 5.62 -5.16
CA ILE A 55 -1.64 4.92 -6.26
C ILE A 55 -3.16 5.12 -6.22
#